data_AF-A0A4D6UV41-F1
#
_entry.id   AF-A0A4D6UV41-F1
#
_cell.length_a   1.000
_cell.length_b   1.000
_cell.length_c   1.000
_cell.angle_alpha   90.00
_cell.angle_beta   90.00
_cell.angle_gamma   90.00
#
_symmetry.space_group_name_H-M   'P 1'
#
loop_
_entity.id
_entity.type
_entity.pdbx_description
1 polymer ?
#
loop_
_entity_poly.entity_id
_entity_poly.type
_entity_poly.pdbx_seq_one_letter_code
_entity_poly.pdbx_strand_id
1 'polypeptide(L)' 'MSNFWINLYKFPRFLVSVLLGFFLTTFQPIFKLLKNKSNRLILIMISLNIIGLLYRIIQKMTGIK' A
#
# COMPACT_ATOMS: atom_id res chain seq x y z
N MET A 1 3.39 -15.79 36.39
CA MET A 1 2.75 -16.05 35.08
C MET A 1 2.04 -14.83 34.48
N SER A 2 1.54 -13.88 35.27
CA SER A 2 0.92 -12.63 34.76
C SER A 2 1.85 -11.78 33.88
N ASN A 3 3.13 -11.67 34.24
CA ASN A 3 4.11 -10.87 33.50
C ASN A 3 4.41 -11.37 32.08
N PHE A 4 4.30 -12.69 31.84
CA PHE A 4 4.49 -13.27 30.50
C PHE A 4 3.39 -12.80 29.55
N TRP A 5 2.13 -12.93 29.96
CA TRP A 5 0.97 -12.49 29.18
C TRP A 5 0.99 -10.99 28.93
N ILE A 6 1.36 -10.18 29.93
CA ILE A 6 1.49 -8.71 29.78
C ILE A 6 2.53 -8.34 28.72
N ASN A 7 3.66 -9.04 28.66
CA ASN A 7 4.69 -8.79 27.65
C ASN A 7 4.29 -9.32 26.27
N LEU A 8 3.57 -10.43 26.20
CA LEU A 8 3.08 -10.99 24.94
C LEU A 8 2.15 -10.02 24.21
N TYR A 9 1.27 -9.30 24.92
CA TYR A 9 0.40 -8.28 24.29
C TYR A 9 1.14 -7.02 23.82
N LYS A 10 2.33 -6.72 24.36
CA LYS A 10 3.15 -5.58 23.90
C LYS A 10 3.76 -5.83 22.53
N PHE A 11 4.04 -7.09 22.19
CA PHE A 11 4.71 -7.45 20.95
C PHE A 11 3.86 -7.17 19.69
N PRO A 12 2.58 -7.57 19.61
CA PRO A 12 1.70 -7.18 18.50
C PRO A 12 1.58 -5.66 18.35
N ARG A 13 1.45 -4.94 19.47
CA ARG A 13 1.38 -3.47 19.46
C ARG A 13 2.65 -2.87 18.86
N PHE A 14 3.82 -3.34 19.30
CA PHE A 14 5.11 -2.92 18.74
C PHE A 14 5.21 -3.23 17.25
N LEU A 15 4.87 -4.45 16.84
CA LEU A 15 4.92 -4.86 15.44
C LEU A 15 4.04 -3.98 14.56
N VAL A 16 2.79 -3.73 14.98
CA VAL A 16 1.87 -2.84 14.25
C VAL A 16 2.43 -1.42 14.19
N SER A 17 2.96 -0.88 15.30
CA SER A 17 3.56 0.47 15.30
C SER A 17 4.76 0.57 14.36
N VAL A 18 5.64 -0.44 14.33
CA VAL A 18 6.81 -0.48 13.43
C VAL A 18 6.36 -0.58 11.98
N LEU A 19 5.43 -1.48 11.67
CA LEU A 19 4.90 -1.63 10.31
C LEU A 19 4.23 -0.34 9.83
N LEU A 20 3.37 0.27 10.64
CA LEU A 20 2.73 1.55 10.31
C LEU A 20 3.77 2.65 10.07
N GLY A 21 4.75 2.80 10.97
CA GLY A 21 5.83 3.78 10.82
C GLY A 21 6.66 3.55 9.55
N PHE A 22 7.02 2.30 9.27
CA PHE A 22 7.75 1.90 8.07
C PHE A 22 6.98 2.24 6.79
N PHE A 23 5.70 1.88 6.69
CA PHE A 23 4.90 2.18 5.50
C PHE A 23 4.67 3.69 5.33
N LEU A 24 4.39 4.42 6.42
CA LEU A 24 4.19 5.87 6.36
C LEU A 24 5.44 6.60 5.87
N THR A 25 6.61 6.22 6.37
CA THR A 25 7.89 6.83 5.94
C THR A 25 8.27 6.41 4.52
N THR A 26 8.08 5.13 4.17
CA THR A 26 8.38 4.60 2.84
C THR A 26 7.48 5.22 1.76
N PHE A 27 6.20 5.48 2.07
CA PHE A 27 5.26 6.10 1.13
C PHE A 27 5.21 7.63 1.19
N GLN A 28 5.91 8.28 2.12
CA GLN A 28 6.04 9.74 2.18
C GLN A 28 6.40 10.42 0.83
N PRO A 29 7.39 9.93 0.03
CA PRO A 29 7.68 10.51 -1.28
C PRO A 29 6.50 10.40 -2.25
N ILE A 30 5.71 9.32 -2.19
CA ILE A 30 4.51 9.15 -3.02
C ILE A 30 3.47 10.22 -2.67
N PHE A 31 3.23 10.47 -1.38
CA PHE A 31 2.36 11.56 -0.92
C PHE A 31 2.88 12.95 -1.32
N LYS A 32 4.20 13.13 -1.41
CA LYS A 32 4.78 14.37 -1.91
C LYS A 32 4.53 14.56 -3.41
N LEU A 33 4.65 13.51 -4.21
CA LEU A 33 4.35 13.53 -5.65
C LEU A 33 2.88 13.88 -5.91
N LEU A 34 1.95 13.44 -5.05
CA LEU A 34 0.52 13.76 -5.16
C LEU A 34 0.19 15.25 -4.95
N LYS A 35 1.04 16.03 -4.26
CA LYS A 35 0.79 17.46 -4.00
C LYS A 35 0.99 18.35 -5.23
N ASN A 36 1.84 17.94 -6.18
CA ASN A 36 2.06 18.72 -7.39
C ASN A 36 1.00 18.35 -8.45
N LYS A 37 0.31 19.36 -9.00
CA LYS A 37 -0.77 19.19 -9.98
C LYS A 37 -0.33 18.40 -11.22
N SER A 38 0.89 18.64 -11.72
CA SER A 38 1.42 17.92 -12.89
C SER A 38 1.74 16.46 -12.58
N ASN A 39 2.33 16.19 -11.42
CA ASN A 39 2.68 14.84 -10.99
C ASN A 39 1.43 14.01 -10.65
N ARG A 40 0.36 14.65 -10.16
CA ARG A 40 -0.93 13.99 -9.94
C ARG A 40 -1.52 13.45 -11.25
N LEU A 41 -1.42 14.18 -12.36
CA LEU A 41 -1.89 13.69 -13.66
C LEU A 41 -1.08 12.48 -14.13
N ILE A 42 0.25 12.52 -13.94
CA ILE A 42 1.14 11.40 -14.26
C ILE A 42 0.76 10.16 -13.44
N LEU A 43 0.55 10.31 -12.13
CA LEU A 43 0.12 9.21 -11.26
C LEU A 43 -1.23 8.61 -11.68
N ILE A 44 -2.21 9.46 -12.05
CA ILE A 44 -3.51 9.00 -12.54
C ILE A 44 -3.33 8.19 -13.83
N MET A 45 -2.54 8.69 -14.80
CA MET A 45 -2.28 7.97 -16.04
C MET A 45 -1.62 6.61 -15.80
N ILE A 46 -0.62 6.54 -14.92
CA ILE A 46 0.03 5.28 -14.56
C ILE A 46 -0.99 4.33 -13.91
N SER A 47 -1.83 4.82 -12.99
CA SER A 47 -2.84 3.98 -12.33
C SER A 47 -3.87 3.40 -13.30
N LEU A 48 -4.33 4.19 -14.28
CA LEU A 48 -5.26 3.73 -15.32
C LEU A 48 -4.62 2.67 -16.22
N ASN A 49 -3.34 2.83 -16.57
CA ASN A 49 -2.61 1.82 -17.34
C ASN A 49 -2.49 0.50 -16.57
N ILE A 50 -2.19 0.56 -15.27
CA ILE A 50 -2.11 -0.65 -14.42
C ILE A 50 -3.46 -1.36 -14.36
N ILE A 51 -4.55 -0.61 -14.13
CA ILE A 51 -5.91 -1.17 -14.08
C ILE A 51 -6.27 -1.79 -15.44
N GLY A 52 -5.98 -1.10 -16.54
CA GLY A 52 -6.23 -1.61 -17.89
C GLY A 52 -5.42 -2.88 -18.21
N LEU A 53 -4.16 -2.94 -17.75
CA LEU A 53 -3.32 -4.13 -17.90
C LEU A 53 -3.88 -5.30 -17.09
N LEU A 54 -4.23 -5.08 -15.82
CA LEU A 54 -4.85 -6.09 -14.96
C LEU A 54 -6.16 -6.60 -15.53
N TYR A 55 -7.01 -5.70 -16.04
CA TYR A 55 -8.25 -6.07 -16.71
C TYR A 55 -7.97 -7.00 -17.90
N ARG A 56 -7.00 -6.65 -18.77
CA ARG A 56 -6.61 -7.50 -19.91
C ARG A 56 -6.08 -8.86 -19.46
N ILE A 57 -5.27 -8.90 -18.40
CA ILE A 57 -4.76 -10.16 -17.84
C ILE A 57 -5.93 -11.03 -17.38
N ILE A 58 -6.85 -10.47 -16.59
CA ILE A 58 -8.03 -11.19 -16.09
C ILE A 58 -8.89 -11.65 -17.27
N GLN A 59 -9.13 -10.79 -18.26
CA GLN A 59 -9.86 -11.11 -19.48
C GLN A 59 -9.23 -12.32 -20.22
N LYS A 60 -7.90 -12.33 -20.35
CA LYS A 60 -7.16 -13.45 -20.94
C LYS A 60 -7.23 -14.74 -20.11
N MET A 61 -7.20 -14.63 -18.79
CA MET A 61 -7.27 -15.77 -17.88
C MET A 61 -8.68 -16.39 -17.82
N THR A 62 -9.72 -15.56 -17.92
CA THR A 62 -11.12 -15.97 -17.74
C THR A 62 -11.83 -16.25 -19.06
N GLY A 63 -11.22 -15.91 -20.20
CA GLY A 63 -11.83 -16.08 -21.53
C GLY A 63 -13.06 -15.19 -21.77
N ILE A 64 -13.36 -14.28 -20.85
CA ILE A 64 -14.42 -13.29 -20.98
C ILE A 64 -14.03 -12.37 -22.14
N LYS A 65 -14.88 -12.25 -23.17
CA LYS A 65 -14.64 -11.35 -24.31
C LYS A 65 -15.16 -9.96 -24.02
#